data_AF-A0A2V5Z2E1-F1
#
_entry.id   AF-A0A2V5Z2E1-F1
#
_cell.length_a   1.000
_cell.length_b   1.000
_cell.length_c   1.000
_cell.angle_alpha   90.00
_cell.angle_beta   90.00
_cell.angle_gamma   90.00
#
_symmetry.space_group_name_H-M   'P 1'
#
loop_
_entity.id
_entity.type
_entity.pdbx_description
1 polymer ?
#
loop_
_entity_poly.entity_id
_entity_poly.type
_entity_poly.pdbx_seq_one_letter_code
_entity_poly.pdbx_strand_id
1 'polypeptide(L)'
;MFAPLSARLWNYEAAAHLLTRAGFGGTPGEIEAAHGKGLDAAVRDLVDVSDDLADVPAPEWAHPRPIGKIRTQMRSQRVSPRERRERKRAY
;
A
#
# COMPACT_ATOMS: atom_id res chain seq x y z
N MET A 1 4.43 -1.26 25.16
CA MET A 1 5.28 -1.81 24.08
C MET A 1 4.99 -3.29 24.02
N PHE A 2 4.65 -3.84 22.86
CA PHE A 2 4.35 -5.28 22.73
C PHE A 2 5.66 -6.07 22.56
N ALA A 3 5.74 -7.23 23.22
CA ALA A 3 6.88 -8.13 23.10
C ALA A 3 6.62 -9.15 21.97
N PRO A 4 7.66 -9.61 21.26
CA PRO A 4 7.54 -10.72 20.31
C PRO A 4 6.99 -11.98 20.99
N LEU A 5 6.27 -12.80 20.23
CA LEU A 5 5.79 -14.10 20.70
C LEU A 5 7.00 -14.98 21.04
N SER A 6 7.02 -15.55 22.24
CA SER A 6 8.11 -16.46 22.62
C SER A 6 8.11 -17.71 21.74
N ALA A 7 9.29 -18.25 21.43
CA ALA A 7 9.42 -19.47 20.63
C ALA A 7 8.64 -20.68 21.19
N ARG A 8 8.43 -20.75 22.52
CA ARG A 8 7.65 -21.82 23.16
C ARG A 8 6.16 -21.77 22.84
N LEU A 9 5.66 -20.61 22.42
CA LEU A 9 4.26 -20.41 22.03
C LEU A 9 4.09 -20.50 20.51
N TRP A 10 5.16 -20.76 19.77
CA TRP A 10 5.10 -21.03 18.34
C TRP A 10 4.61 -22.46 18.13
N ASN A 11 3.43 -22.59 17.56
CA ASN A 11 2.77 -23.85 17.23
C ASN A 11 2.07 -23.74 15.87
N TYR A 12 1.44 -24.82 15.45
CA TYR A 12 0.70 -24.89 14.18
C TYR A 12 -0.36 -23.79 14.08
N GLU A 13 -1.13 -23.55 15.14
CA GLU A 13 -2.19 -22.53 15.17
C GLU A 13 -1.63 -21.12 15.07
N ALA A 14 -0.49 -20.84 15.73
CA ALA A 14 0.20 -19.56 15.62
C ALA A 14 0.73 -19.33 14.20
N ALA A 15 1.25 -20.37 13.55
CA ALA A 15 1.67 -20.30 12.15
C ALA A 15 0.49 -20.05 11.21
N ALA A 16 -0.63 -20.75 11.40
CA ALA A 16 -1.86 -20.53 10.64
C ALA A 16 -2.40 -19.11 10.84
N HIS A 17 -2.34 -18.62 12.08
CA HIS A 17 -2.73 -17.25 12.39
C HIS A 17 -1.85 -16.23 11.67
N LEU A 18 -0.52 -16.40 11.71
CA LEU A 18 0.42 -15.53 11.00
C LEU A 18 0.08 -15.46 9.50
N LEU A 19 -0.07 -16.61 8.83
CA LEU A 19 -0.38 -16.65 7.39
C LEU A 19 -1.75 -16.04 7.05
N THR A 20 -2.73 -16.19 7.94
CA THR A 20 -4.04 -15.53 7.79
C THR A 20 -3.93 -14.01 7.86
N ARG A 21 -2.99 -13.48 8.67
CA ARG A 21 -2.77 -12.03 8.80
C ARG A 21 -1.85 -11.46 7.72
N ALA A 22 -0.97 -12.28 7.14
CA ALA A 22 -0.07 -11.88 6.07
C ALA A 22 -0.75 -11.77 4.69
N GLY A 23 -1.99 -12.23 4.54
CA GLY A 23 -2.73 -12.13 3.29
C GLY A 23 -4.01 -12.94 3.31
N PHE A 24 -4.01 -14.09 2.62
CA PHE A 24 -5.19 -14.93 2.39
C PHE A 24 -5.21 -16.22 3.23
N GLY A 25 -4.25 -16.42 4.14
CA GLY A 25 -4.04 -17.69 4.83
C GLY A 25 -2.95 -18.53 4.18
N GLY A 26 -2.86 -19.79 4.60
CA GLY A 26 -2.01 -20.80 4.00
C GLY A 26 -2.75 -22.13 3.90
N THR A 27 -2.41 -22.93 2.90
CA THR A 27 -2.80 -24.33 2.83
C THR A 27 -2.21 -25.10 4.02
N PRO A 28 -2.78 -26.27 4.39
CA PRO A 28 -2.24 -27.07 5.49
C PRO A 28 -0.73 -27.34 5.36
N GLY A 29 -0.24 -27.64 4.15
CA GLY A 29 1.20 -27.86 3.92
C GLY A 29 2.06 -26.60 4.10
N GLU A 30 1.55 -25.43 3.72
CA GLU A 30 2.25 -24.16 3.96
C GLU A 30 2.28 -23.78 5.44
N ILE A 31 1.21 -24.09 6.18
CA ILE A 31 1.17 -23.91 7.63
C ILE A 31 2.19 -24.82 8.31
N GLU A 32 2.26 -26.10 7.93
CA GLU A 32 3.27 -27.02 8.46
C GLU A 32 4.69 -26.55 8.15
N ALA A 33 4.94 -26.08 6.93
CA ALA A 33 6.24 -25.55 6.53
C ALA A 33 6.62 -24.31 7.35
N ALA A 34 5.70 -23.36 7.53
CA ALA A 34 5.92 -22.17 8.34
C ALA A 34 6.14 -22.52 9.83
N HIS A 35 5.34 -23.44 10.36
CA HIS A 35 5.50 -23.94 11.73
C HIS A 35 6.90 -24.55 11.92
N GLY A 36 7.33 -25.43 11.01
CA GLY A 36 8.64 -26.09 11.07
C GLY A 36 9.83 -25.14 10.97
N LYS A 37 9.68 -23.99 10.29
CA LYS A 37 10.73 -22.95 10.20
C LYS A 37 10.92 -22.15 11.49
N GLY A 38 9.90 -22.08 12.35
CA GLY A 38 9.90 -21.17 13.50
C GLY A 38 9.45 -19.75 13.14
N LEU A 39 9.09 -18.97 14.17
CA LEU A 39 8.52 -17.62 14.01
C LEU A 39 9.42 -16.68 13.21
N ASP A 40 10.69 -16.56 13.57
CA ASP A 40 11.59 -15.55 12.98
C ASP A 40 11.82 -15.80 11.49
N ALA A 41 12.09 -17.05 11.11
CA ALA A 41 12.29 -17.43 9.71
C ALA A 41 10.98 -17.31 8.91
N ALA A 42 9.85 -17.73 9.48
CA ALA A 42 8.55 -17.56 8.84
C ALA A 42 8.20 -16.08 8.60
N VAL A 43 8.49 -15.19 9.55
CA VAL A 43 8.30 -13.74 9.37
C VAL A 43 9.25 -13.20 8.30
N ARG A 44 10.51 -13.65 8.30
CA ARG A 44 11.51 -13.20 7.32
C ARG A 44 11.07 -13.49 5.89
N ASP A 45 10.61 -14.70 5.62
CA ASP A 45 10.10 -15.09 4.30
C ASP A 45 8.92 -14.23 3.81
N LEU A 46 8.14 -13.65 4.74
CA LEU A 46 6.99 -12.80 4.41
C LEU A 46 7.36 -11.34 4.13
N VAL A 47 8.47 -10.85 4.67
CA VAL A 47 8.85 -9.43 4.60
C VAL A 47 10.05 -9.16 3.71
N ASP A 48 10.92 -10.15 3.57
CA ASP A 48 12.16 -10.07 2.79
C ASP A 48 11.86 -10.51 1.35
N VAL A 49 11.18 -9.62 0.61
CA VAL A 49 10.78 -9.86 -0.78
C VAL A 49 12.00 -9.67 -1.68
N SER A 50 12.25 -10.62 -2.58
CA SER A 50 13.36 -10.56 -3.52
C SER A 50 13.19 -9.42 -4.55
N ASP A 51 14.31 -8.89 -5.04
CA ASP A 51 14.33 -7.71 -5.93
C ASP A 51 13.50 -7.89 -7.21
N ASP A 52 13.39 -9.12 -7.73
CA ASP A 52 12.57 -9.44 -8.91
C ASP A 52 11.06 -9.29 -8.66
N LEU A 53 10.60 -9.59 -7.44
CA LEU A 53 9.21 -9.39 -7.01
C LEU A 53 8.94 -7.94 -6.61
N ALA A 54 9.99 -7.16 -6.34
CA ALA A 54 9.90 -5.74 -5.99
C ALA A 54 9.81 -4.81 -7.22
N ASP A 55 10.12 -5.30 -8.43
CA ASP A 55 10.01 -4.55 -9.69
C ASP A 55 8.55 -4.48 -10.19
N VAL A 56 7.66 -3.98 -9.33
CA VAL A 56 6.26 -3.73 -9.66
C VAL A 56 6.13 -2.26 -10.06
N PRO A 57 5.65 -1.96 -11.28
CA PRO A 57 5.47 -0.57 -11.70
C PRO A 57 4.48 0.12 -10.76
N ALA A 58 4.79 1.37 -10.41
CA ALA A 58 3.92 2.17 -9.58
C ALA A 58 2.51 2.21 -10.21
N PRO A 59 1.45 1.97 -9.44
CA PRO A 59 0.10 2.02 -9.97
C PRO A 59 -0.26 3.46 -10.37
N GLU A 60 -1.23 3.63 -11.28
CA GLU A 60 -1.64 4.94 -11.82
C GLU A 60 -1.90 6.00 -10.74
N TRP A 61 -2.47 5.61 -9.60
CA TRP A 61 -2.76 6.51 -8.48
C TRP A 61 -1.53 6.96 -7.69
N ALA A 62 -0.42 6.22 -7.76
CA ALA A 62 0.83 6.52 -7.07
C ALA A 62 1.70 7.54 -7.82
N HIS A 63 1.34 7.88 -9.06
CA HIS A 63 2.01 8.97 -9.78
C HIS A 63 1.61 10.33 -9.21
N PRO A 64 2.57 11.19 -8.84
CA PRO A 64 2.27 12.50 -8.31
C PRO A 64 1.52 13.33 -9.35
N ARG A 65 0.35 13.84 -8.98
CA ARG A 65 -0.44 14.70 -9.86
C ARG A 65 0.33 16.00 -10.15
N PRO A 66 0.33 16.51 -11.38
CA PRO A 66 1.02 17.76 -11.72
C PRO A 66 0.22 18.99 -11.26
N ILE A 67 0.03 19.14 -9.95
CA ILE A 67 -0.80 20.20 -9.33
C ILE A 67 -0.35 21.59 -9.78
N GLY A 68 0.96 21.80 -9.98
CA GLY A 68 1.50 23.04 -10.53
C GLY A 68 0.95 23.38 -11.92
N LYS A 69 0.95 22.41 -12.86
CA LYS A 69 0.42 22.59 -14.22
C LYS A 69 -1.08 22.86 -14.20
N ILE A 70 -1.81 22.09 -13.39
CA ILE A 70 -3.26 22.25 -13.19
C ILE A 70 -3.57 23.68 -12.71
N ARG A 71 -2.81 24.16 -11.70
CA ARG A 71 -2.99 25.51 -11.15
C ARG A 71 -2.67 26.63 -12.14
N THR A 72 -1.66 26.45 -12.98
CA THR A 72 -1.32 27.42 -14.04
C THR A 72 -2.42 27.46 -15.11
N GLN A 73 -2.91 26.31 -15.54
CA GLN A 73 -4.02 26.21 -16.50
C GLN A 73 -5.32 26.82 -15.96
N MET A 74 -5.66 26.60 -14.68
CA MET A 74 -6.82 27.24 -14.05
C MET A 74 -6.70 28.77 -14.01
N ARG A 75 -5.47 29.29 -13.87
CA ARG A 75 -5.23 30.74 -13.90
C ARG A 75 -5.37 31.33 -15.31
N SER A 76 -4.93 30.62 -16.35
CA SER A 76 -5.08 31.11 -17.73
C SER A 76 -6.54 31.09 -18.20
N GLN A 77 -7.38 30.20 -17.66
CA GLN A 77 -8.81 30.15 -17.95
C GLN A 77 -9.67 31.12 -17.12
N ARG A 78 -9.07 31.89 -16.20
CA ARG A 78 -9.82 32.91 -15.44
C ARG A 78 -10.20 34.07 -16.36
N VAL A 79 -11.50 34.19 -16.62
CA VAL A 79 -12.11 35.38 -17.25
C VAL A 79 -11.71 36.63 -16.47
N SER A 80 -11.26 37.66 -17.20
CA SER A 80 -10.79 38.90 -16.57
C SER A 80 -11.90 39.56 -15.74
N PRO A 81 -11.56 40.29 -14.66
CA PRO A 81 -12.58 40.98 -13.86
C PRO A 81 -13.46 41.94 -14.68
N ARG A 82 -12.91 42.55 -15.73
CA ARG A 82 -13.64 43.43 -16.65
C ARG A 82 -14.67 42.66 -17.47
N GLU A 83 -14.25 41.57 -18.07
CA GLU A 83 -15.11 40.72 -18.90
C GLU A 83 -16.21 40.01 -18.07
N ARG A 84 -15.93 39.69 -16.78
CA ARG A 84 -16.97 39.25 -15.82
C ARG A 84 -18.02 40.33 -15.54
N ARG A 85 -17.63 41.61 -15.50
CA ARG A 85 -18.55 42.75 -15.28
C ARG A 85 -19.39 43.02 -16.53
N GLU A 86 -18.79 42.92 -17.71
CA GLU A 86 -19.49 43.07 -18.99
C GLU A 86 -20.53 41.96 -19.18
N ARG A 87 -20.18 40.69 -18.89
CA ARG A 87 -21.14 39.57 -18.90
C ARG A 87 -22.31 39.75 -17.93
N LYS A 88 -22.09 40.34 -16.75
CA LYS A 88 -23.14 40.64 -15.76
C LYS A 88 -24.07 41.79 -16.17
N ARG A 89 -23.64 42.67 -17.08
CA ARG A 89 -24.46 43.78 -17.59
C ARG A 89 -25.28 43.41 -18.82
N ALA A 90 -24.92 42.31 -19.48
CA ALA A 90 -25.59 41.80 -20.68
C ALA A 90 -26.78 40.87 -20.37
N TYR A 91 -27.09 40.66 -19.09
CA TYR A 91 -28.18 39.84 -18.57
C TYR A 91 -28.98 40.69 -17.59
#